data_AF-A0AAQ4RSM9-F1
#
_entry.id   AF-A0AAQ4RSM9-F1
#
_cell.length_a   1.000
_cell.length_b   1.000
_cell.length_c   1.000
_cell.angle_alpha   90.00
_cell.angle_beta   90.00
_cell.angle_gamma   90.00
#
_symmetry.space_group_name_H-M   'P 1'
#
loop_
_entity.id
_entity.type
_entity.pdbx_description
1 polymer ?
#
loop_
_entity_poly.entity_id
_entity_poly.type
_entity_poly.pdbx_seq_one_letter_code
_entity_poly.pdbx_strand_id
1 'polypeptide(L)'
;MSATRYRRFLKLCEEWPRDEAKKARDLGTFLRQRVASAFREGENTQISDPEKCDLMYESLARINGNFYRQRFPRVRDTSFTGVTAEECKLLLTGNVQQMDEDKKGLWKTLMERFSKSPEDVPEKAPEK
;
A
#
# COMPACT_ATOMS: atom_id res chain seq x y z
N MET A 1 -14.20 24.47 9.85
CA MET A 1 -14.93 25.03 8.69
C MET A 1 -14.59 24.21 7.45
N SER A 2 -15.61 23.66 6.79
CA SER A 2 -15.54 22.71 5.68
C SER A 2 -15.26 23.40 4.35
N ALA A 3 -14.04 23.89 4.12
CA ALA A 3 -13.59 24.23 2.76
C ALA A 3 -13.45 22.92 1.96
N THR A 4 -14.64 22.48 1.52
CA THR A 4 -15.09 21.36 0.70
C THR A 4 -14.24 20.08 0.76
N ARG A 5 -14.72 19.09 1.52
CA ARG A 5 -14.15 17.72 1.61
C ARG A 5 -13.76 17.16 0.24
N TYR A 6 -14.59 17.42 -0.78
CA TYR A 6 -14.29 17.05 -2.16
C TYR A 6 -12.92 17.57 -2.63
N ARG A 7 -12.59 18.85 -2.42
CA ARG A 7 -11.27 19.41 -2.77
C ARG A 7 -10.12 18.72 -2.04
N ARG A 8 -10.32 18.35 -0.77
CA ARG A 8 -9.32 17.58 -0.01
C ARG A 8 -9.08 16.21 -0.65
N PHE A 9 -10.15 15.51 -1.04
CA PHE A 9 -10.03 14.24 -1.76
C PHE A 9 -9.42 14.38 -3.15
N LEU A 10 -9.70 15.47 -3.87
CA LEU A 10 -9.05 15.76 -5.16
C LEU A 10 -7.55 15.97 -4.98
N LYS A 11 -7.13 16.80 -4.03
CA LYS A 11 -5.71 17.01 -3.72
C LYS A 11 -5.02 15.71 -3.31
N LEU A 12 -5.66 14.90 -2.47
CA LEU A 12 -5.16 13.58 -2.12
C LEU A 12 -5.01 12.67 -3.36
N CYS A 13 -5.98 12.71 -4.28
CA CYS A 13 -5.90 11.97 -5.54
C CYS A 13 -4.77 12.48 -6.45
N GLU A 14 -4.38 13.75 -6.39
CA GLU A 14 -3.25 14.28 -7.14
C GLU A 14 -1.92 13.76 -6.56
N GLU A 15 -1.79 13.77 -5.24
CA GLU A 15 -0.60 13.32 -4.53
C GLU A 15 -0.43 11.79 -4.54
N TRP A 16 -1.52 11.03 -4.73
CA TRP A 16 -1.47 9.56 -4.69
C TRP A 16 -0.84 8.96 -5.97
N PRO A 17 0.28 8.24 -5.86
CA PRO A 17 0.96 7.68 -7.02
C PRO A 17 0.13 6.61 -7.74
N ARG A 18 0.32 6.47 -9.05
CA ARG A 18 -0.23 5.34 -9.82
C ARG A 18 0.87 4.37 -10.18
N ASP A 19 0.59 3.09 -9.97
CA ASP A 19 1.48 2.00 -10.34
C ASP A 19 0.99 1.35 -11.65
N GLU A 20 1.58 1.76 -12.77
CA GLU A 20 1.25 1.23 -14.12
C GLU A 20 1.48 -0.27 -14.23
N ALA A 21 2.31 -0.86 -13.36
CA ALA A 21 2.55 -2.29 -13.33
C ALA A 21 1.39 -3.07 -12.70
N LYS A 22 0.46 -2.40 -12.02
CA LYS A 22 -0.71 -2.98 -11.36
C LYS A 22 -2.02 -2.55 -12.03
N LYS A 23 -2.08 -2.64 -13.36
CA LYS A 23 -3.32 -2.34 -14.11
C LYS A 23 -4.50 -3.11 -13.49
N ALA A 24 -5.64 -2.44 -13.36
CA ALA A 24 -6.87 -2.88 -12.67
C ALA A 24 -6.81 -3.08 -11.14
N ARG A 25 -5.62 -3.23 -10.52
CA ARG A 25 -5.45 -3.40 -9.06
C ARG A 25 -4.78 -2.20 -8.38
N ASP A 26 -4.41 -1.17 -9.13
CA ASP A 26 -3.78 0.04 -8.63
C ASP A 26 -4.73 0.80 -7.70
N LEU A 27 -4.28 0.98 -6.45
CA LEU A 27 -5.05 1.66 -5.41
C LEU A 27 -5.31 3.13 -5.79
N GLY A 28 -4.35 3.81 -6.42
CA GLY A 28 -4.52 5.19 -6.86
C GLY A 28 -5.68 5.34 -7.85
N THR A 29 -5.80 4.40 -8.79
CA THR A 29 -6.90 4.34 -9.77
C THR A 29 -8.23 4.06 -9.08
N PHE A 30 -8.25 3.08 -8.17
CA PHE A 30 -9.43 2.75 -7.38
C PHE A 30 -9.94 3.94 -6.55
N LEU A 31 -9.03 4.66 -5.87
CA LEU A 31 -9.40 5.83 -5.06
C LEU A 31 -10.04 6.93 -5.90
N ARG A 32 -9.51 7.22 -7.10
CA ARG A 32 -10.08 8.22 -8.01
C ARG A 32 -11.48 7.84 -8.48
N GLN A 33 -11.69 6.57 -8.83
CA GLN A 33 -13.02 6.05 -9.18
C GLN A 33 -13.98 6.17 -8.00
N ARG A 34 -13.54 5.83 -6.79
CA ARG A 34 -14.36 5.89 -5.59
C ARG A 34 -14.72 7.33 -5.22
N VAL A 35 -13.79 8.27 -5.35
CA VAL A 35 -14.05 9.71 -5.12
C VAL A 35 -15.03 10.25 -6.16
N ALA A 36 -14.87 9.92 -7.44
CA ALA A 36 -15.82 10.33 -8.48
C ALA A 36 -17.23 9.79 -8.23
N SER A 37 -17.33 8.54 -7.77
CA SER A 37 -18.63 7.93 -7.41
C SER A 37 -19.23 8.53 -6.15
N ALA A 38 -18.42 8.79 -5.12
CA ALA A 38 -18.90 9.28 -3.82
C ALA A 38 -19.25 10.77 -3.86
N PHE A 39 -18.59 11.56 -4.71
CA PHE A 39 -18.82 12.99 -4.90
C PHE A 39 -19.37 13.27 -6.31
N ARG A 40 -20.43 12.56 -6.71
CA ARG A 40 -21.01 12.67 -8.06
C ARG A 40 -21.46 14.09 -8.41
N GLU A 41 -21.88 14.85 -7.42
CA GLU A 41 -22.30 16.26 -7.55
C GLU A 41 -21.19 17.24 -7.15
N GLY A 42 -19.94 16.75 -7.05
CA GLY A 42 -18.79 17.53 -6.62
C GLY A 42 -19.00 18.12 -5.23
N GLU A 43 -18.88 19.44 -5.12
CA GLU A 43 -19.00 20.16 -3.85
C GLU A 43 -20.42 20.20 -3.29
N ASN A 44 -21.43 20.00 -4.14
CA ASN A 44 -22.84 20.02 -3.74
C ASN A 44 -23.32 18.69 -3.16
N THR A 45 -22.49 17.64 -3.28
CA THR A 45 -22.82 16.29 -2.80
C THR A 45 -23.19 16.31 -1.32
N GLN A 46 -24.38 15.83 -1.00
CA GLN A 46 -24.83 15.65 0.38
C GLN A 46 -24.20 14.40 0.98
N ILE A 47 -23.40 14.58 2.03
CA ILE A 47 -22.73 13.48 2.73
C ILE A 47 -23.58 13.07 3.93
N SER A 48 -24.09 11.85 3.93
CA SER A 48 -24.95 11.33 5.02
C SER A 48 -24.23 11.24 6.36
N ASP A 49 -22.93 10.91 6.35
CA ASP A 49 -22.08 10.81 7.54
C ASP A 49 -20.77 11.59 7.33
N PRO A 50 -20.75 12.88 7.74
CA PRO A 50 -19.60 13.74 7.55
C PRO A 50 -18.37 13.29 8.34
N GLU A 51 -18.55 12.77 9.56
CA GLU A 51 -17.45 12.37 10.45
C GLU A 51 -16.73 11.15 9.92
N LYS A 52 -17.47 10.15 9.45
CA LYS A 52 -16.88 8.98 8.78
C LYS A 52 -16.14 9.35 7.51
N CYS A 53 -16.65 10.31 6.75
CA CYS A 53 -15.97 10.84 5.56
C CYS A 53 -14.63 11.49 5.93
N ASP A 54 -14.61 12.29 6.98
CA ASP A 54 -13.39 12.94 7.49
C ASP A 54 -12.38 11.90 8.01
N LEU A 55 -12.84 10.89 8.75
CA LEU A 55 -11.99 9.79 9.25
C LEU A 55 -11.39 8.96 8.11
N MET A 56 -12.16 8.70 7.05
CA MET A 56 -11.66 8.06 5.84
C MET A 56 -10.56 8.89 5.18
N TYR A 57 -10.78 10.20 5.03
CA TYR A 57 -9.78 11.10 4.49
C TYR A 57 -8.48 11.07 5.30
N GLU A 58 -8.57 11.23 6.62
CA GLU A 58 -7.40 11.24 7.52
C GLU A 58 -6.63 9.92 7.48
N SER A 59 -7.33 8.80 7.36
CA SER A 59 -6.71 7.49 7.25
C SER A 59 -5.93 7.35 5.94
N LEU A 60 -6.52 7.78 4.82
CA LEU A 60 -5.84 7.78 3.52
C LEU A 60 -4.66 8.77 3.50
N ALA A 61 -4.82 9.97 4.04
CA ALA A 61 -3.74 10.96 4.11
C ALA A 61 -2.55 10.44 4.94
N ARG A 62 -2.79 9.73 6.05
CA ARG A 62 -1.74 9.08 6.83
C ARG A 62 -1.00 8.00 6.05
N ILE A 63 -1.70 7.23 5.22
CA ILE A 63 -1.08 6.22 4.35
C ILE A 63 -0.19 6.92 3.32
N ASN A 64 -0.73 7.91 2.59
CA ASN A 64 0.02 8.63 1.56
C ASN A 64 1.27 9.34 2.11
N GLY A 65 1.16 9.93 3.29
CA GLY A 65 2.25 10.61 3.98
C GLY A 65 3.25 9.68 4.68
N ASN A 66 3.11 8.35 4.57
CA ASN A 66 3.95 7.38 5.29
C ASN A 66 4.01 7.62 6.81
N PHE A 67 2.92 8.13 7.40
CA PHE A 67 2.89 8.65 8.78
C PHE A 67 3.42 7.63 9.79
N TYR A 68 2.97 6.37 9.70
CA TYR A 68 3.38 5.33 10.64
C TYR A 68 4.81 4.85 10.43
N ARG A 69 5.33 4.89 9.20
CA ARG A 69 6.74 4.56 8.92
C ARG A 69 7.66 5.58 9.59
N GLN A 70 7.28 6.86 9.58
CA GLN A 70 8.04 7.93 10.20
C GLN A 70 7.87 7.95 11.72
N ARG A 71 6.64 7.73 12.20
CA ARG A 71 6.33 7.73 13.63
C ARG A 71 6.96 6.57 14.39
N PHE A 72 7.13 5.43 13.72
CA PHE A 72 7.70 4.22 14.32
C PHE A 72 8.86 3.70 13.46
N PRO A 73 10.05 4.35 13.53
CA PRO A 73 11.23 3.93 12.79
C PRO A 73 11.61 2.49 13.14
N ARG A 74 11.96 1.70 12.11
CA ARG A 74 12.38 0.31 12.28
C ARG A 74 13.87 0.19 12.02
N VAL A 75 14.51 -0.72 12.76
CA VAL A 75 15.93 -1.07 12.57
C VAL A 75 16.14 -1.76 11.21
N ARG A 76 15.15 -2.52 10.75
CA ARG A 76 15.20 -3.24 9.47
C ARG A 76 14.10 -2.72 8.55
N ASP A 77 14.41 -2.63 7.25
CA ASP A 77 13.45 -2.26 6.20
C ASP A 77 12.82 -3.50 5.53
N THR A 78 12.90 -4.65 6.20
CA THR A 78 12.26 -5.89 5.79
C THR A 78 10.93 -6.10 6.50
N SER A 79 10.03 -6.82 5.84
CA SER A 79 8.77 -7.29 6.41
C SER A 79 8.99 -8.52 7.31
N PHE A 80 7.91 -9.03 7.91
CA PHE A 80 7.95 -10.23 8.74
C PHE A 80 8.51 -11.46 8.01
N THR A 81 8.27 -11.58 6.70
CA THR A 81 8.82 -12.68 5.87
C THR A 81 10.27 -12.45 5.44
N GLY A 82 10.93 -11.40 5.96
CA GLY A 82 12.31 -11.07 5.64
C GLY A 82 12.51 -10.40 4.28
N VAL A 83 11.44 -10.16 3.52
CA VAL A 83 11.53 -9.48 2.21
C VAL A 83 11.42 -7.97 2.36
N THR A 84 12.15 -7.25 1.53
CA THR A 84 12.14 -5.78 1.42
C THR A 84 10.89 -5.28 0.69
N ALA A 85 10.63 -3.97 0.77
CA ALA A 85 9.51 -3.34 0.06
C ALA A 85 9.59 -3.52 -1.47
N GLU A 86 10.80 -3.44 -2.05
CA GLU A 86 11.01 -3.62 -3.49
C GLU A 86 10.78 -5.07 -3.93
N GLU A 87 11.22 -6.03 -3.12
CA GLU A 87 10.94 -7.45 -3.35
C GLU A 87 9.43 -7.75 -3.25
N CYS A 88 8.73 -7.18 -2.28
CA CYS A 88 7.27 -7.24 -2.22
C CYS A 88 6.61 -6.64 -3.47
N LYS A 89 7.10 -5.49 -3.95
CA LYS A 89 6.57 -4.85 -5.16
C LYS A 89 6.73 -5.76 -6.38
N LEU A 90 7.88 -6.42 -6.50
CA LEU A 90 8.17 -7.38 -7.56
C LEU A 90 7.19 -8.57 -7.54
N LEU A 91 6.97 -9.16 -6.36
CA LEU A 91 5.99 -10.24 -6.16
C LEU A 91 4.59 -9.84 -6.60
N LEU A 92 4.12 -8.67 -6.17
CA LEU A 92 2.75 -8.22 -6.42
C LEU A 92 2.49 -7.85 -7.88
N THR A 93 3.54 -7.50 -8.63
CA THR A 93 3.46 -7.11 -10.04
C THR A 93 3.21 -8.32 -10.94
N GLY A 94 3.58 -9.53 -10.52
CA GLY A 94 3.15 -10.79 -11.16
C GLY A 94 3.68 -11.09 -12.57
N ASN A 95 4.41 -10.16 -13.22
CA ASN A 95 4.91 -10.35 -14.57
C ASN A 95 6.28 -11.04 -14.61
N VAL A 96 6.34 -12.31 -14.14
CA VAL A 96 7.55 -13.15 -14.22
C VAL A 96 8.09 -13.29 -15.65
N GLN A 97 7.20 -13.23 -16.65
CA GLN A 97 7.54 -13.36 -18.07
C GLN A 97 8.30 -12.14 -18.64
N GLN A 98 8.17 -10.97 -18.03
CA GLN A 98 8.87 -9.73 -18.44
C GLN A 98 10.04 -9.38 -17.51
N MET A 99 10.36 -10.25 -16.57
CA MET A 99 11.51 -10.07 -15.69
C MET A 99 12.77 -10.51 -16.41
N ASP A 100 13.81 -9.66 -16.37
CA ASP A 100 15.17 -10.02 -16.79
C ASP A 100 15.60 -11.34 -16.12
N GLU A 101 16.48 -12.12 -16.75
CA GLU A 101 16.95 -13.40 -16.22
C GLU A 101 17.40 -13.31 -14.75
N ASP A 102 18.11 -12.23 -14.38
CA ASP A 102 18.55 -11.96 -13.00
C ASP A 102 17.37 -11.78 -12.03
N LYS A 103 16.32 -11.11 -12.48
CA LYS A 103 15.10 -10.88 -11.68
C LYS A 103 14.30 -12.18 -11.51
N LYS A 104 14.32 -13.09 -12.49
CA LYS A 104 13.70 -14.43 -12.36
C LYS A 104 14.40 -15.28 -11.30
N GLY A 105 15.74 -15.23 -11.24
CA GLY A 105 16.52 -15.90 -10.20
C GLY A 105 16.13 -15.40 -8.81
N LEU A 106 16.07 -14.08 -8.63
CA LEU A 106 15.61 -13.44 -7.40
C LEU A 106 14.16 -13.82 -7.05
N TRP A 107 13.27 -13.90 -8.04
CA TRP A 107 11.87 -14.31 -7.83
C TRP A 107 11.74 -15.72 -7.29
N LYS A 108 12.54 -16.67 -7.81
CA LYS A 108 12.58 -18.05 -7.29
C LYS A 108 13.03 -18.09 -5.83
N THR A 109 14.13 -17.42 -5.50
CA THR A 109 14.66 -17.35 -4.13
C THR A 109 13.64 -16.69 -3.18
N LEU A 110 12.95 -15.65 -3.65
CA LEU A 110 11.97 -14.95 -2.84
C LEU A 110 10.70 -15.79 -2.61
N MET A 111 10.24 -16.52 -3.63
CA MET A 111 9.09 -17.42 -3.51
C MET A 111 9.40 -18.60 -2.59
N GLU A 112 10.63 -19.12 -2.62
CA GLU A 112 11.09 -20.13 -1.65
C GLU A 112 11.06 -19.60 -0.21
N ARG A 113 11.49 -18.35 0.03
CA ARG A 113 11.40 -17.72 1.37
C ARG A 113 9.95 -17.54 1.83
N PHE A 114 9.03 -17.26 0.91
CA PHE A 114 7.62 -17.07 1.22
C PHE A 114 6.89 -18.40 1.49
N SER A 115 7.29 -19.47 0.82
CA SER A 115 6.71 -20.81 0.98
C SER A 115 7.24 -21.56 2.21
N LYS A 116 8.37 -21.14 2.78
CA LYS A 116 8.86 -21.69 4.05
C LYS A 116 8.01 -21.11 5.19
N SER A 117 7.10 -21.93 5.73
CA SER A 117 6.43 -21.65 7.01
C SER A 117 7.45 -21.42 8.13
N PRO A 118 7.11 -20.66 9.18
CA PRO A 118 8.01 -20.35 10.29
C PRO A 118 8.35 -21.55 11.21
N GLU A 119 8.08 -22.78 10.79
CA GLU A 119 8.35 -24.00 11.56
C GLU A 119 9.85 -24.35 11.64
N ASP A 120 10.72 -23.66 10.89
CA ASP A 120 12.18 -23.82 10.93
C ASP A 120 12.89 -22.62 11.62
N VAL A 121 12.34 -22.10 12.71
CA VAL A 121 13.16 -21.32 13.66
C VAL A 121 13.83 -22.34 14.59
N PRO A 122 15.16 -22.57 14.50
CA PRO A 122 15.81 -23.44 15.45
C PRO A 122 15.60 -22.85 16.85
N GLU A 123 15.03 -23.67 17.74
CA GLU A 123 14.88 -23.37 19.17
C GLU A 123 16.19 -22.75 19.67
N LYS A 124 16.10 -21.51 20.10
CA LYS A 124 17.17 -20.83 20.80
C LYS A 124 17.50 -21.68 22.01
N ALA A 125 18.69 -22.30 22.01
CA ALA A 125 19.16 -23.12 23.11
C ALA A 125 19.01 -22.35 24.45
N PRO A 126 18.55 -23.01 25.53
CA PRO A 126 18.42 -22.34 26.82
C PRO A 126 19.81 -21.95 27.33
N GLU A 127 20.04 -20.65 27.49
CA GLU A 127 21.19 -20.14 28.24
C GLU A 127 21.08 -20.63 29.70
N LYS A 128 22.15 -21.28 30.17
CA LYS A 128 22.36 -21.67 31.57
C LYS A 128 22.93 -20.50 32.36
#